data_AF-A0AAN7WA20-F1
#
_entry.id   AF-A0AAN7WA20-F1
#
_cell.length_a   1.000
_cell.length_b   1.000
_cell.length_c   1.000
_cell.angle_alpha   90.00
_cell.angle_beta   90.00
_cell.angle_gamma   90.00
#
_symmetry.space_group_name_H-M   'P 1'
#
loop_
_entity.id
_entity.type
_entity.pdbx_description
1 polymer ?
#
loop_
_entity_poly.entity_id
_entity_poly.type
_entity_poly.pdbx_seq_one_letter_code
_entity_poly.pdbx_strand_id
1 'polypeptide(L)'
;MASREGPRASGTDGSDFQHRERVASHYQMSVALKSEIRKLNIAHVLIWVLMAAQVTVSQLSLVSHKVVASPYQWEYPYLLSIIPTVFSFSALPRNNISYLVVSMISGGLFCVAPLIYGSMEMFPVAQQLYRHGKSYRFIFGFSAVTVMYLAIIIAVQVHAWQIYYSKKLLDQWFTSTQDKKKK
;
A
#
# COMPACT_ATOMS: atom_id res chain seq x y z
N MET A 1 26.92 42.70 4.87
CA MET A 1 27.00 42.13 6.24
C MET A 1 25.59 42.03 6.79
N ALA A 2 24.95 40.86 6.66
CA ALA A 2 23.63 40.62 7.23
C ALA A 2 23.80 40.26 8.72
N SER A 3 23.08 40.96 9.59
CA SER A 3 23.15 40.83 11.05
C SER A 3 22.88 39.39 11.50
N ARG A 4 23.85 38.79 12.19
CA ARG A 4 23.77 37.45 12.83
C ARG A 4 22.96 37.44 14.15
N GLU A 5 22.30 38.54 14.48
CA GLU A 5 21.59 38.76 15.75
C GLU A 5 20.12 39.08 15.54
N GLY A 6 19.42 38.20 14.81
CA GLY A 6 17.96 38.16 14.88
C GLY A 6 17.50 37.73 16.29
N PRO A 7 16.27 38.07 16.70
CA PRO A 7 15.76 37.77 18.04
C PRO A 7 15.87 36.27 18.33
N ARG A 8 16.71 35.89 19.30
CA ARG A 8 16.82 34.50 19.75
C ARG A 8 15.64 34.19 20.66
N ALA A 9 15.03 33.01 20.48
CA ALA A 9 14.02 32.52 21.41
C ALA A 9 14.59 32.55 22.84
N SER A 10 13.85 33.15 23.78
CA SER A 10 14.28 33.29 25.17
C SER A 10 14.66 31.93 25.75
N GLY A 11 15.88 31.81 26.27
CA GLY A 11 16.39 30.61 26.95
C GLY A 11 17.34 29.71 26.15
N THR A 12 17.82 30.12 24.97
CA THR A 12 18.68 29.25 24.14
C THR A 12 19.97 29.96 23.71
N ASP A 13 21.13 29.38 24.02
CA ASP A 13 22.46 29.94 23.75
C ASP A 13 22.92 29.81 22.28
N GLY A 14 22.14 29.08 21.46
CA GLY A 14 22.41 28.83 20.04
C GLY A 14 23.33 27.63 19.77
N SER A 15 23.79 26.92 20.80
CA SER A 15 24.59 25.68 20.66
C SER A 15 23.75 24.49 20.17
N ASP A 16 22.42 24.60 20.22
CA ASP A 16 21.46 23.54 19.88
C ASP A 16 20.99 23.54 18.41
N PHE A 17 21.57 24.39 17.55
CA PHE A 17 21.11 24.55 16.16
C PHE A 17 21.10 23.24 15.37
N GLN A 18 22.18 22.43 15.47
CA GLN A 18 22.30 21.14 14.78
C GLN A 18 21.20 20.17 15.24
N HIS A 19 20.83 20.25 16.53
CA HIS A 19 19.78 19.41 17.07
C HIS A 19 18.41 19.82 16.53
N ARG A 20 18.11 21.13 16.49
CA ARG A 20 16.85 21.65 15.93
C ARG A 20 16.69 21.31 14.45
N GLU A 21 17.74 21.45 13.65
CA GLU A 21 17.74 21.09 12.23
C GLU A 21 17.49 19.59 12.04
N ARG A 22 18.12 18.73 12.84
CA ARG A 22 17.90 17.28 12.79
C ARG A 22 16.47 16.91 13.18
N VAL A 23 15.91 17.51 14.22
CA VAL A 23 14.50 17.26 14.63
C VAL A 23 13.53 17.75 13.55
N ALA A 24 13.76 18.92 12.97
CA ALA A 24 12.93 19.47 11.90
C ALA A 24 12.94 18.59 10.64
N SER A 25 14.13 18.13 10.21
CA SER A 25 14.26 17.25 9.04
C SER A 25 13.61 15.87 9.27
N HIS A 26 13.72 15.28 10.46
CA HIS A 26 12.99 14.06 10.82
C HIS A 26 11.48 14.25 10.74
N TYR A 27 10.96 15.38 11.23
CA TYR A 27 9.53 15.67 11.18
C TYR A 27 9.04 15.86 9.73
N GLN A 28 9.74 16.68 8.93
CA GLN A 28 9.38 16.93 7.53
C GLN A 28 9.36 15.63 6.71
N MET A 29 10.38 14.78 6.87
CA MET A 29 10.43 13.50 6.17
C MET A 29 9.31 12.55 6.63
N SER A 30 9.00 12.51 7.93
CA SER A 30 7.89 11.68 8.43
C SER A 30 6.55 12.13 7.86
N VAL A 31 6.31 13.45 7.77
CA VAL A 31 5.08 14.00 7.16
C VAL A 31 5.00 13.64 5.68
N ALA A 32 6.09 13.80 4.93
CA ALA A 32 6.14 13.44 3.51
C ALA A 32 5.82 11.95 3.30
N LEU A 33 6.51 11.05 4.01
CA LEU A 33 6.28 9.61 3.92
C LEU A 33 4.85 9.20 4.29
N LYS A 34 4.27 9.80 5.34
CA LYS A 34 2.86 9.56 5.71
C LYS A 34 1.90 9.96 4.60
N SER A 35 2.16 11.07 3.92
CA SER A 35 1.31 11.53 2.82
C SER A 35 1.38 10.57 1.62
N GLU A 36 2.57 10.06 1.29
CA GLU A 36 2.75 9.05 0.24
C GLU A 36 2.03 7.74 0.59
N ILE A 37 2.21 7.23 1.81
CA ILE A 37 1.50 6.03 2.28
C ILE A 37 -0.02 6.25 2.24
N ARG A 38 -0.52 7.42 2.64
CA ARG A 38 -1.95 7.73 2.60
C ARG A 38 -2.50 7.69 1.17
N LYS A 39 -1.81 8.29 0.21
CA LYS A 39 -2.20 8.25 -1.21
C LYS A 39 -2.26 6.81 -1.73
N LEU A 40 -1.24 6.01 -1.42
CA LEU A 40 -1.20 4.61 -1.82
C LEU A 40 -2.27 3.75 -1.15
N ASN A 41 -2.57 4.00 0.13
CA ASN A 41 -3.67 3.32 0.82
C ASN A 41 -5.02 3.65 0.17
N ILE A 42 -5.25 4.90 -0.22
CA ILE A 42 -6.47 5.28 -0.96
C ILE A 42 -6.51 4.57 -2.31
N ALA A 43 -5.41 4.56 -3.06
CA ALA A 43 -5.32 3.83 -4.32
C ALA A 43 -5.64 2.34 -4.16
N HIS A 44 -5.10 1.70 -3.10
CA HIS A 44 -5.43 0.32 -2.77
C HIS A 44 -6.90 0.14 -2.41
N VAL A 45 -7.49 1.02 -1.61
CA VAL A 45 -8.93 0.96 -1.28
C VAL A 45 -9.78 1.02 -2.55
N LEU A 46 -9.41 1.84 -3.54
CA LEU A 46 -10.12 1.88 -4.83
C LEU A 46 -10.02 0.54 -5.58
N ILE A 47 -8.83 -0.04 -5.68
CA ILE A 47 -8.61 -1.37 -6.28
C ILE A 47 -9.45 -2.42 -5.55
N TRP A 48 -9.41 -2.40 -4.22
CA TRP A 48 -10.13 -3.34 -3.37
C TRP A 48 -11.65 -3.21 -3.55
N VAL A 49 -12.21 -1.99 -3.60
CA VAL A 49 -13.64 -1.78 -3.82
C VAL A 49 -14.07 -2.34 -5.18
N LEU A 50 -13.27 -2.12 -6.23
CA LEU A 50 -13.55 -2.69 -7.56
C LEU A 50 -13.53 -4.22 -7.53
N MET A 51 -12.54 -4.82 -6.87
CA MET A 51 -12.45 -6.27 -6.71
C MET A 51 -13.63 -6.84 -5.90
N ALA A 52 -13.93 -6.23 -4.75
CA ALA A 52 -15.04 -6.64 -3.90
C ALA A 52 -16.39 -6.52 -4.62
N ALA A 53 -16.59 -5.45 -5.41
CA ALA A 53 -17.77 -5.29 -6.24
C ALA A 53 -17.86 -6.39 -7.31
N GLN A 54 -16.76 -6.69 -8.01
CA GLN A 54 -16.73 -7.77 -9.01
C GLN A 54 -17.06 -9.14 -8.38
N VAL A 55 -16.42 -9.48 -7.26
CA VAL A 55 -16.68 -10.73 -6.53
C VAL A 55 -18.14 -10.80 -6.07
N THR A 56 -18.66 -9.72 -5.49
CA THR A 56 -20.05 -9.66 -4.99
C THR A 56 -21.06 -9.79 -6.13
N VAL A 57 -20.87 -9.07 -7.24
CA VAL A 57 -21.73 -9.13 -8.43
C VAL A 57 -21.80 -10.56 -8.97
N SER A 58 -20.65 -11.23 -9.02
CA SER A 58 -20.57 -12.61 -9.52
C SER A 58 -21.21 -13.61 -8.54
N GLN A 59 -20.91 -13.52 -7.24
CA GLN A 59 -21.42 -14.44 -6.22
C GLN A 59 -22.94 -14.34 -6.01
N LEU A 60 -23.49 -13.12 -6.09
CA LEU A 60 -24.94 -12.90 -6.01
C LEU A 60 -25.65 -13.07 -7.35
N SER A 61 -24.91 -13.41 -8.42
CA SER A 61 -25.42 -13.49 -9.79
C SER A 61 -26.23 -12.25 -10.22
N LEU A 62 -25.80 -11.07 -9.76
CA LEU A 62 -26.45 -9.77 -10.06
C LEU A 62 -26.41 -9.47 -11.58
N VAL A 63 -25.40 -10.02 -12.27
CA VAL A 63 -25.25 -9.95 -13.72
C VAL A 63 -24.87 -11.33 -14.24
N SER A 64 -25.24 -11.63 -15.50
CA SER A 64 -24.84 -12.88 -16.17
C SER A 64 -23.32 -13.10 -16.13
N HIS A 65 -22.91 -14.34 -15.89
CA HIS A 65 -21.50 -14.75 -15.92
C HIS A 65 -20.80 -14.57 -17.27
N LYS A 66 -21.57 -14.29 -18.34
CA LYS A 66 -21.03 -13.89 -19.65
C LYS A 66 -20.46 -12.47 -19.64
N VAL A 67 -20.99 -11.60 -18.77
CA VAL A 67 -20.56 -10.20 -18.64
C VAL A 67 -19.48 -10.07 -17.56
N VAL A 68 -19.69 -10.72 -16.41
CA VAL A 68 -18.74 -10.75 -15.29
C VAL A 68 -18.46 -12.20 -14.92
N ALA A 69 -17.29 -12.69 -15.33
CA ALA A 69 -16.86 -14.05 -15.02
C ALA A 69 -16.82 -14.33 -13.51
N SER A 70 -16.82 -15.62 -13.17
CA SER A 70 -16.52 -16.08 -11.81
C SER A 70 -15.09 -15.64 -11.41
N PRO A 71 -14.89 -15.11 -10.18
CA PRO A 71 -13.57 -14.73 -9.68
C PRO A 71 -12.57 -15.89 -9.74
N TYR A 72 -11.31 -15.57 -9.96
CA TYR A 72 -10.19 -16.47 -9.76
C TYR A 72 -9.98 -16.76 -8.26
N GLN A 73 -9.29 -17.86 -7.95
CA GLN A 73 -9.11 -18.30 -6.57
C GLN A 73 -8.27 -17.30 -5.77
N TRP A 74 -7.32 -16.60 -6.40
CA TRP A 74 -6.50 -15.59 -5.74
C TRP A 74 -7.26 -14.35 -5.27
N GLU A 75 -8.40 -14.03 -5.88
CA GLU A 75 -9.17 -12.83 -5.55
C GLU A 75 -9.77 -12.92 -4.15
N TYR A 76 -10.21 -14.11 -3.71
CA TYR A 76 -10.80 -14.33 -2.40
C TYR A 76 -9.84 -14.02 -1.23
N PRO A 77 -8.64 -14.61 -1.14
CA PRO A 77 -7.68 -14.23 -0.10
C PRO A 77 -7.18 -12.79 -0.28
N TYR A 78 -7.15 -12.25 -1.50
CA TYR A 78 -6.79 -10.85 -1.72
C TYR A 78 -7.81 -9.86 -1.12
N LEU A 79 -9.08 -10.25 -0.91
CA LEU A 79 -10.04 -9.41 -0.18
C LEU A 79 -9.60 -9.14 1.27
N LEU A 80 -8.74 -9.98 1.85
CA LEU A 80 -8.16 -9.75 3.17
C LEU A 80 -7.12 -8.63 3.19
N SER A 81 -6.67 -8.12 2.02
CA SER A 81 -5.74 -6.99 1.90
C SER A 81 -6.27 -5.67 2.48
N ILE A 82 -7.56 -5.59 2.81
CA ILE A 82 -8.12 -4.44 3.55
C ILE A 82 -7.59 -4.37 4.99
N ILE A 83 -7.28 -5.51 5.61
CA ILE A 83 -6.78 -5.62 6.99
C ILE A 83 -5.46 -4.84 7.19
N PRO A 84 -4.38 -5.13 6.43
CA PRO A 84 -3.14 -4.35 6.54
C PRO A 84 -3.35 -2.87 6.26
N THR A 85 -4.29 -2.52 5.39
CA THR A 85 -4.60 -1.13 5.03
C THR A 85 -5.26 -0.37 6.19
N VAL A 86 -6.17 -1.01 6.92
CA VAL A 86 -6.78 -0.44 8.14
C VAL A 86 -5.72 -0.18 9.22
N PHE A 87 -4.82 -1.13 9.44
CA PHE A 87 -3.69 -0.93 10.37
C PHE A 87 -2.75 0.19 9.89
N SER A 88 -2.50 0.28 8.59
CA SER A 88 -1.69 1.36 8.00
C SER A 88 -2.29 2.73 8.30
N PHE A 89 -3.58 2.94 8.01
CA PHE A 89 -4.27 4.19 8.33
C PHE A 89 -4.25 4.51 9.83
N SER A 90 -4.47 3.50 10.67
CA SER A 90 -4.49 3.66 12.13
C SER A 90 -3.12 4.01 12.72
N ALA A 91 -2.02 3.62 12.05
CA ALA A 91 -0.67 3.92 12.49
C ALA A 91 -0.28 5.40 12.30
N LEU A 92 -0.78 6.07 11.25
CA LEU A 92 -0.29 7.40 10.85
C LEU A 92 -0.61 8.55 11.83
N PRO A 93 -1.80 8.66 12.44
CA PRO A 93 -2.14 9.78 13.31
C PRO A 93 -1.30 9.84 14.59
N ARG A 94 -1.00 8.68 15.19
CA ARG A 94 -0.32 8.57 16.49
C ARG A 94 1.12 8.05 16.40
N ASN A 95 1.68 7.91 15.20
CA ASN A 95 2.99 7.29 14.97
C ASN A 95 3.10 5.91 15.64
N ASN A 96 2.03 5.10 15.55
CA ASN A 96 2.01 3.81 16.24
C ASN A 96 2.87 2.79 15.48
N ILE A 97 4.08 2.58 15.99
CA ILE A 97 5.08 1.65 15.45
C ILE A 97 4.50 0.24 15.36
N SER A 98 3.82 -0.26 16.40
CA SER A 98 3.26 -1.61 16.42
C SER A 98 2.25 -1.83 15.30
N TYR A 99 1.36 -0.86 15.07
CA TYR A 99 0.37 -0.95 13.98
C TYR A 99 1.02 -0.88 12.61
N LEU A 100 2.07 -0.08 12.44
CA LEU A 100 2.82 -0.04 11.18
C LEU A 100 3.53 -1.37 10.89
N VAL A 101 4.12 -2.00 11.91
CA VAL A 101 4.76 -3.33 11.78
C VAL A 101 3.73 -4.40 11.45
N VAL A 102 2.59 -4.43 12.16
CA VAL A 102 1.48 -5.37 11.87
C VAL A 102 0.99 -5.17 10.45
N SER A 103 0.80 -3.93 10.00
CA SER A 103 0.41 -3.60 8.63
C SER A 103 1.41 -4.13 7.60
N MET A 104 2.72 -4.00 7.85
CA MET A 104 3.75 -4.48 6.92
C MET A 104 3.80 -6.01 6.84
N ILE A 105 3.76 -6.72 7.98
CA ILE A 105 3.80 -8.19 8.01
C ILE A 105 2.54 -8.76 7.37
N SER A 106 1.36 -8.26 7.78
CA SER A 106 0.09 -8.69 7.18
C SER A 106 -0.06 -8.26 5.72
N GLY A 107 0.60 -7.17 5.30
CA GLY A 107 0.69 -6.75 3.90
C GLY A 107 1.45 -7.75 3.03
N GLY A 108 2.54 -8.33 3.54
CA GLY A 108 3.21 -9.44 2.86
C GLY A 108 2.28 -10.64 2.63
N LEU A 109 1.53 -11.02 3.67
CA LEU A 109 0.66 -12.20 3.64
C LEU A 109 -0.63 -12.01 2.84
N PHE A 110 -1.33 -10.88 3.00
CA PHE A 110 -2.67 -10.68 2.43
C PHE A 110 -2.70 -9.78 1.20
N CYS A 111 -1.62 -9.03 0.92
CA CYS A 111 -1.51 -8.25 -0.31
C CYS A 111 -0.60 -8.93 -1.31
N VAL A 112 0.65 -9.23 -0.93
CA VAL A 112 1.67 -9.72 -1.88
C VAL A 112 1.48 -11.19 -2.23
N ALA A 113 1.27 -12.07 -1.24
CA ALA A 113 1.16 -13.50 -1.50
C ALA A 113 0.00 -13.89 -2.44
N PRO A 114 -1.24 -13.34 -2.31
CA PRO A 114 -2.31 -13.62 -3.24
C PRO A 114 -2.00 -13.17 -4.67
N LEU A 115 -1.28 -12.07 -4.86
CA LEU A 115 -0.89 -11.59 -6.20
C LEU A 115 0.15 -12.49 -6.86
N ILE A 116 1.10 -13.03 -6.09
CA ILE A 116 2.05 -14.03 -6.58
C ILE A 116 1.30 -15.29 -6.99
N TYR A 117 0.43 -15.81 -6.11
CA TYR A 117 -0.38 -16.98 -6.40
C TYR A 117 -1.28 -16.77 -7.63
N GLY A 118 -1.97 -15.64 -7.73
CA GLY A 118 -2.83 -15.29 -8.86
C GLY A 118 -2.07 -15.20 -10.19
N SER A 119 -0.85 -14.69 -10.15
CA SER A 119 0.03 -14.63 -11.33
C SER A 119 0.35 -16.03 -11.85
N MET A 120 0.50 -17.02 -10.96
CA MET A 120 0.75 -18.42 -11.32
C MET A 120 -0.54 -19.15 -11.71
N GLU A 121 -1.64 -18.94 -10.98
CA GLU A 121 -2.95 -19.53 -11.23
C GLU A 121 -3.44 -19.20 -12.65
N MET A 122 -3.31 -17.94 -13.05
CA MET A 122 -3.80 -17.44 -14.33
C MET A 122 -2.89 -17.77 -15.52
N PHE A 123 -1.66 -18.27 -15.26
CA PHE A 123 -0.66 -18.46 -16.30
C PHE A 123 -1.08 -19.46 -17.40
N PRO A 124 -1.65 -20.64 -17.10
CA PRO A 124 -2.13 -21.56 -18.13
C PRO A 124 -3.24 -20.94 -19.01
N VAL A 125 -4.13 -20.14 -18.39
CA VAL A 125 -5.20 -19.44 -19.11
C VAL A 125 -4.63 -18.36 -20.02
N ALA A 126 -3.59 -17.64 -19.57
CA ALA A 126 -2.87 -16.68 -20.39
C ALA A 126 -2.20 -17.37 -21.59
N GLN A 127 -1.51 -18.49 -21.36
CA GLN A 127 -0.89 -19.26 -22.44
C GLN A 127 -1.93 -19.70 -23.48
N GLN A 128 -3.10 -20.16 -23.03
CA GLN A 128 -4.18 -20.57 -23.92
C GLN A 128 -4.71 -19.40 -24.76
N LEU A 129 -4.85 -18.22 -24.15
CA LEU A 129 -5.24 -17.01 -24.86
C LEU A 129 -4.19 -16.61 -25.92
N TYR A 130 -2.92 -16.49 -25.52
CA TYR A 130 -1.88 -15.94 -26.39
C TYR A 130 -1.39 -16.92 -27.47
N ARG A 131 -1.43 -18.23 -27.21
CA ARG A 131 -0.99 -19.24 -28.19
C ARG A 131 -2.11 -19.75 -29.09
N HIS A 132 -3.33 -19.82 -28.58
CA HIS A 132 -4.45 -20.44 -29.29
C HIS A 132 -5.60 -19.49 -29.59
N GLY A 133 -5.55 -18.24 -29.11
CA GLY A 133 -6.62 -17.25 -29.31
C GLY A 133 -7.93 -17.61 -28.60
N LYS A 134 -7.90 -18.52 -27.61
CA LYS A 134 -9.11 -19.01 -26.92
C LYS A 134 -9.25 -18.36 -25.53
N SER A 135 -10.42 -17.81 -25.25
CA SER A 135 -10.80 -17.33 -23.91
C SER A 135 -12.14 -17.91 -23.48
N TYR A 136 -12.24 -18.22 -22.18
CA TYR A 136 -13.41 -18.87 -21.57
C TYR A 136 -14.07 -18.00 -20.49
N ARG A 137 -13.40 -16.92 -20.07
CA ARG A 137 -13.87 -16.02 -19.02
C ARG A 137 -13.75 -14.59 -19.53
N PHE A 138 -14.82 -13.82 -19.34
CA PHE A 138 -14.91 -12.46 -19.83
C PHE A 138 -15.29 -11.48 -18.73
N ILE A 139 -14.73 -10.27 -18.80
CA ILE A 139 -15.10 -9.12 -17.98
C ILE A 139 -15.39 -7.99 -18.96
N PHE A 140 -16.66 -7.57 -19.02
CA PHE A 140 -17.15 -6.52 -19.93
C PHE A 140 -16.72 -6.72 -21.40
N GLY A 141 -16.78 -7.96 -21.88
CA GLY A 141 -16.42 -8.32 -23.27
C GLY A 141 -14.93 -8.54 -23.53
N PHE A 142 -14.05 -8.19 -22.58
CA PHE A 142 -12.62 -8.48 -22.67
C PHE A 142 -12.28 -9.80 -21.99
N SER A 143 -11.20 -10.46 -22.42
CA SER A 143 -10.69 -11.66 -21.77
C SER A 143 -10.33 -11.37 -20.32
N ALA A 144 -10.98 -12.06 -19.38
CA ALA A 144 -10.82 -11.81 -17.95
C ALA A 144 -9.35 -11.91 -17.53
N VAL A 145 -8.61 -12.90 -18.05
CA VAL A 145 -7.20 -13.09 -17.71
C VAL A 145 -6.34 -11.86 -18.03
N THR A 146 -6.62 -11.16 -19.12
CA THR A 146 -5.89 -9.94 -19.53
C THR A 146 -6.20 -8.78 -18.59
N VAL A 147 -7.47 -8.58 -18.27
CA VAL A 147 -7.93 -7.55 -17.33
C VAL A 147 -7.32 -7.79 -15.94
N MET A 148 -7.32 -9.04 -15.48
CA MET A 148 -6.82 -9.39 -14.16
C MET A 148 -5.29 -9.31 -14.05
N TYR A 149 -4.53 -9.66 -15.10
CA TYR A 149 -3.08 -9.41 -15.09
C TYR A 149 -2.74 -7.92 -15.01
N LEU A 150 -3.50 -7.06 -15.70
CA LEU A 150 -3.33 -5.61 -15.58
C LEU A 150 -3.61 -5.14 -14.15
N ALA A 151 -4.70 -5.63 -13.54
CA ALA A 151 -5.02 -5.34 -12.14
C ALA A 151 -3.91 -5.80 -11.19
N ILE A 152 -3.34 -7.00 -11.39
CA ILE A 152 -2.21 -7.51 -10.61
C ILE A 152 -0.99 -6.59 -10.75
N ILE A 153 -0.61 -6.19 -11.97
CA ILE A 153 0.57 -5.33 -12.18
C ILE A 153 0.41 -4.00 -11.42
N ILE A 154 -0.76 -3.37 -11.50
CA ILE A 154 -1.06 -2.13 -10.79
C ILE A 154 -1.01 -2.37 -9.27
N ALA A 155 -1.66 -3.42 -8.77
CA ALA A 155 -1.67 -3.76 -7.35
C ALA A 155 -0.26 -4.04 -6.80
N VAL A 156 0.56 -4.79 -7.54
CA VAL A 156 1.97 -5.06 -7.17
C VAL A 156 2.75 -3.77 -7.05
N GLN A 157 2.59 -2.82 -7.97
CA GLN A 157 3.26 -1.53 -7.88
C GLN A 157 2.81 -0.74 -6.65
N VAL A 158 1.50 -0.66 -6.40
CA VAL A 158 0.95 0.01 -5.21
C VAL A 158 1.54 -0.58 -3.93
N HIS A 159 1.52 -1.91 -3.80
CA HIS A 159 2.02 -2.59 -2.60
C HIS A 159 3.54 -2.50 -2.44
N ALA A 160 4.31 -2.57 -3.53
CA ALA A 160 5.76 -2.39 -3.48
C ALA A 160 6.13 -1.01 -2.90
N TRP A 161 5.47 0.04 -3.38
CA TRP A 161 5.67 1.39 -2.85
C TRP A 161 5.16 1.55 -1.41
N GLN A 162 4.03 0.93 -1.06
CA GLN A 162 3.54 0.95 0.33
C GLN A 162 4.56 0.33 1.29
N ILE A 163 5.11 -0.84 0.95
CA ILE A 163 6.11 -1.53 1.79
C ILE A 163 7.37 -0.67 1.88
N TYR A 164 7.86 -0.13 0.76
CA TYR A 164 9.04 0.72 0.72
C TYR A 164 8.91 1.96 1.61
N TYR A 165 7.83 2.73 1.45
CA TYR A 165 7.62 3.94 2.26
C TYR A 165 7.32 3.62 3.72
N SER A 166 6.60 2.53 3.99
CA SER A 166 6.33 2.07 5.37
C SER A 166 7.63 1.69 6.07
N LYS A 167 8.54 0.98 5.40
CA LYS A 167 9.85 0.64 5.97
C LYS A 167 10.67 1.89 6.27
N LYS A 168 10.72 2.84 5.34
CA LYS A 168 11.40 4.13 5.57
C LYS A 168 10.82 4.87 6.77
N LEU A 169 9.48 4.95 6.86
CA LEU A 169 8.79 5.63 7.96
C LEU A 169 9.05 4.95 9.30
N LEU A 170 9.06 3.61 9.31
CA LEU A 170 9.37 2.80 10.47
C LEU A 170 10.77 3.09 11.01
N ASP A 171 11.77 3.12 10.12
CA ASP A 171 13.16 3.43 10.49
C ASP A 171 13.30 4.84 11.09
N GLN A 172 12.55 5.81 10.56
CA GLN A 172 12.53 7.16 11.12
C GLN A 172 11.90 7.22 12.51
N TRP A 173 10.77 6.53 12.73
CA TRP A 173 10.11 6.50 14.04
C TRP A 173 10.95 5.79 15.08
N PHE A 174 11.62 4.69 14.72
CA PHE A 174 12.56 4.02 15.62
C PHE A 174 13.74 4.91 15.99
N THR A 175 14.40 5.54 15.00
CA THR A 175 15.54 6.43 15.23
C THR A 175 15.15 7.60 16.14
N SER A 176 14.03 8.26 15.86
CA SER A 176 13.53 9.38 16.68
C SER A 176 13.20 8.97 18.12
N THR A 177 12.64 7.77 18.31
CA THR A 177 12.29 7.26 19.65
C THR A 177 13.55 6.90 20.45
N GLN A 178 14.58 6.36 19.80
CA GLN A 178 15.87 6.05 20.44
C GLN A 178 16.65 7.32 20.79
N ASP A 179 16.69 8.29 19.89
CA ASP A 179 17.34 9.59 20.13
C ASP A 179 16.69 10.34 21.32
N LYS A 180 15.38 10.14 21.55
CA LYS A 180 14.68 10.66 22.74
C LYS A 180 14.96 9.89 24.03
N LYS A 181 15.27 8.59 23.98
CA LYS A 181 15.55 7.76 25.18
C LYS A 181 16.99 7.88 25.68
N LYS A 182 17.93 8.22 24.79
CA LYS A 182 19.36 8.39 25.13
C LYS A 182 19.67 9.76 25.75
N LYS A 183 18.69 10.65 25.82
CA LYS A 183 18.75 11.97 26.45
C LYS A 183 17.88 11.95 27.70
#